data_AF-A0A0H4QGI7-F1
#
_entry.id   AF-A0A0H4QGI7-F1
#
_cell.length_a   1.000
_cell.length_b   1.000
_cell.length_c   1.000
_cell.angle_alpha   90.00
_cell.angle_beta   90.00
_cell.angle_gamma   90.00
#
_symmetry.space_group_name_H-M   'P 1'
#
loop_
_entity.id
_entity.type
_entity.pdbx_description
1 polymer ?
#
loop_
_entity_poly.entity_id
_entity_poly.type
_entity_poly.pdbx_seq_one_letter_code
_entity_poly.pdbx_strand_id
1 'polypeptide(L)'
;MIERLTYPAVMHKARFDDKELFHVNFPDLSAANTYGVNLHEAKLNAGILLKLLLDGEDHLPPSSSLTEIQKHYPGSLVSLISVTRYNEEE
;
A
#
# COMPACT_ATOMS: atom_id res chain seq x y z
N MET A 1 -12.60 9.13 16.68
CA MET A 1 -11.14 9.19 16.96
C MET A 1 -10.36 9.25 15.65
N ILE A 2 -9.24 9.99 15.56
CA ILE A 2 -8.35 9.95 14.36
C ILE A 2 -7.33 8.84 14.57
N GLU A 3 -7.31 7.86 13.66
CA GLU A 3 -6.41 6.72 13.71
C GLU A 3 -5.43 6.79 12.52
N ARG A 4 -4.14 6.56 12.79
CA ARG A 4 -3.12 6.45 11.73
C ARG A 4 -2.81 4.98 11.49
N LEU A 5 -3.16 4.51 10.30
CA LEU A 5 -2.90 3.16 9.84
C LEU A 5 -1.69 3.13 8.92
N THR A 6 -0.87 2.11 9.02
CA THR A 6 0.34 1.96 8.21
C THR A 6 0.50 0.53 7.74
N TYR A 7 0.63 0.37 6.42
CA TYR A 7 0.82 -0.92 5.78
C TYR A 7 2.06 -0.90 4.89
N PRO A 8 2.86 -1.99 4.88
CA PRO A 8 3.95 -2.13 3.93
C PRO A 8 3.41 -2.37 2.52
N ALA A 9 3.97 -1.65 1.56
CA ALA A 9 3.70 -1.81 0.14
C ALA A 9 4.98 -2.26 -0.57
N VAL A 10 4.85 -3.28 -1.42
CA VAL A 10 5.93 -3.78 -2.26
C VAL A 10 5.83 -3.13 -3.63
N MET A 11 6.92 -2.52 -4.06
CA MET A 11 7.02 -1.79 -5.31
C MET A 11 8.06 -2.43 -6.22
N HIS A 12 7.69 -2.60 -7.48
CA HIS A 12 8.60 -3.08 -8.52
C HIS A 12 8.30 -2.39 -9.84
N LYS A 13 9.34 -2.27 -10.67
CA LYS A 13 9.18 -1.79 -12.04
C LYS A 13 8.56 -2.91 -12.87
N ALA A 14 7.53 -2.58 -13.63
CA ALA A 14 6.97 -3.46 -14.66
C ALA A 14 6.87 -2.70 -15.98
N ARG A 15 6.97 -3.42 -17.08
CA ARG A 15 6.80 -2.86 -18.42
C ARG A 15 5.41 -3.21 -18.92
N PHE A 16 4.63 -2.19 -19.28
CA PHE A 16 3.29 -2.33 -19.83
C PHE A 16 3.18 -1.46 -21.08
N ASP A 17 2.87 -2.06 -22.23
CA ASP A 17 2.75 -1.37 -23.54
C ASP A 17 3.88 -0.37 -23.82
N ASP A 18 5.13 -0.84 -23.72
CA ASP A 18 6.37 -0.06 -23.92
C ASP A 18 6.61 1.10 -22.95
N LYS A 19 5.82 1.21 -21.89
CA LYS A 19 6.04 2.16 -20.78
C LYS A 19 6.54 1.43 -19.55
N GLU A 20 7.50 2.03 -18.87
CA GLU A 20 7.93 1.58 -17.55
C GLU A 20 7.01 2.20 -16.50
N LEU A 21 6.35 1.35 -15.70
CA LEU A 21 5.48 1.74 -14.61
C LEU A 21 6.01 1.15 -13.30
N PHE A 22 5.71 1.80 -12.20
CA PHE A 22 5.91 1.25 -10.86
C PHE A 22 4.62 0.61 -10.41
N HIS A 23 4.61 -0.72 -10.32
CA HIS A 23 3.52 -1.48 -9.72
C HIS A 23 3.69 -1.49 -8.21
N VAL A 24 2.57 -1.36 -7.51
CA VAL A 24 2.49 -1.37 -6.05
C VAL A 24 1.45 -2.40 -5.64
N ASN A 25 1.84 -3.27 -4.72
CA ASN A 25 0.97 -4.25 -4.07
C ASN A 25 1.10 -4.11 -2.55
N PHE A 26 0.00 -4.27 -1.82
CA PHE A 26 0.03 -4.45 -0.37
C PHE A 26 -0.15 -5.95 -0.04
N PRO A 27 0.91 -6.65 0.43
CA PRO A 27 0.84 -8.10 0.64
C PRO A 27 -0.24 -8.52 1.64
N ASP A 28 -0.50 -7.68 2.64
CA ASP A 28 -1.48 -7.95 3.69
C ASP A 28 -2.92 -7.57 3.27
N LEU A 29 -3.09 -6.92 2.11
CA LEU A 29 -4.38 -6.49 1.58
C LEU A 29 -4.57 -7.11 0.19
N SER A 30 -5.10 -8.33 0.15
CA SER A 30 -5.13 -9.23 -1.01
C SER A 30 -5.85 -8.71 -2.28
N ALA A 31 -6.46 -7.52 -2.24
CA ALA A 31 -7.09 -6.85 -3.39
C ALA A 31 -6.41 -5.53 -3.80
N ALA A 32 -5.34 -5.13 -3.13
CA ALA A 32 -4.80 -3.78 -3.22
C ALA A 32 -3.61 -3.69 -4.19
N ASN A 33 -3.90 -3.47 -5.47
CA ASN A 33 -2.88 -3.19 -6.48
C ASN A 33 -3.10 -1.81 -7.11
N THR A 34 -2.02 -1.07 -7.31
CA THR A 34 -2.05 0.19 -8.05
C THR A 34 -0.74 0.39 -8.80
N TYR A 35 -0.64 1.46 -9.57
CA TYR A 35 0.53 1.79 -10.36
C TYR A 35 0.74 3.29 -10.47
N GLY A 36 1.93 3.69 -10.89
CA GLY A 36 2.24 5.06 -11.29
C GLY A 36 3.38 5.10 -12.31
N VAL A 37 3.47 6.15 -13.10
CA VAL A 37 4.53 6.31 -14.12
C VAL A 37 5.89 6.62 -13.50
N ASN A 38 5.91 6.98 -12.22
CA ASN A 38 7.11 7.17 -11.41
C ASN A 38 6.83 6.79 -9.95
N LEU A 39 7.90 6.70 -9.13
CA LEU A 39 7.79 6.34 -7.72
C LEU A 39 6.90 7.27 -6.89
N HIS A 40 6.90 8.57 -7.20
CA HIS A 40 6.11 9.54 -6.45
C HIS A 40 4.61 9.33 -6.69
N GLU A 41 4.21 9.24 -7.96
CA GLU A 41 2.83 8.95 -8.35
C GLU A 41 2.37 7.58 -7.82
N ALA A 42 3.20 6.56 -7.93
CA ALA A 42 2.88 5.22 -7.43
C ALA A 42 2.62 5.23 -5.90
N LYS A 43 3.40 6.00 -5.13
CA LYS A 43 3.19 6.19 -3.69
C LYS A 43 1.91 6.95 -3.37
N LEU A 44 1.61 8.00 -4.13
CA LEU A 44 0.36 8.77 -3.97
C LEU A 44 -0.85 7.88 -4.23
N ASN A 45 -0.84 7.15 -5.35
CA ASN A 45 -1.91 6.23 -5.71
C ASN A 45 -2.06 5.11 -4.68
N ALA A 46 -0.95 4.61 -4.12
CA ALA A 46 -0.97 3.62 -3.04
C ALA A 46 -1.62 4.17 -1.77
N GLY A 47 -1.35 5.42 -1.41
CA GLY A 47 -2.01 6.09 -0.28
C GLY A 47 -3.51 6.27 -0.49
N ILE A 48 -3.94 6.66 -1.70
CA ILE A 48 -5.35 6.80 -2.05
C ILE A 48 -6.06 5.44 -1.97
N LEU A 49 -5.48 4.40 -2.57
CA LEU A 49 -6.03 3.05 -2.53
C LEU A 49 -6.10 2.52 -1.09
N LEU A 50 -5.04 2.71 -0.30
CA LEU A 50 -5.01 2.27 1.09
C LEU A 50 -6.11 2.94 1.91
N LYS A 51 -6.33 4.23 1.70
CA LYS A 51 -7.44 4.93 2.37
C LYS A 51 -8.79 4.36 1.96
N LEU A 52 -9.01 4.19 0.65
CA LEU A 52 -10.26 3.63 0.12
C LEU A 52 -10.59 2.23 0.67
N LEU A 53 -9.56 1.41 0.92
CA LEU A 53 -9.71 0.05 1.43
C LEU A 53 -9.97 -0.03 2.93
N LEU A 54 -9.61 0.99 3.71
CA LEU A 54 -9.67 0.95 5.17
C LEU A 54 -10.72 1.91 5.75
N ASP A 55 -11.19 2.87 4.95
CA ASP A 55 -12.30 3.74 5.31
C ASP A 55 -13.60 2.92 5.37
N GLY A 56 -14.30 2.95 6.50
CA GLY A 56 -15.56 2.22 6.70
C GLY A 56 -15.40 0.73 7.04
N GLU A 57 -14.17 0.22 7.18
CA GLU A 57 -13.93 -1.16 7.62
C GLU A 57 -13.96 -1.28 9.14
N ASP A 58 -14.85 -2.12 9.67
CA ASP A 58 -14.96 -2.39 11.11
C ASP A 58 -13.76 -3.19 11.63
N HIS A 59 -13.21 -4.08 10.78
CA HIS A 59 -12.13 -4.99 11.14
C HIS A 59 -10.96 -4.81 10.18
N LEU A 60 -9.92 -4.15 10.67
CA LEU A 60 -8.71 -3.92 9.90
C LEU A 60 -7.87 -5.21 9.79
N PRO A 61 -7.39 -5.56 8.59
CA PRO A 61 -6.46 -6.67 8.42
C PRO A 61 -5.18 -6.47 9.25
N PRO A 62 -4.52 -7.54 9.72
CA PRO A 62 -3.24 -7.39 10.38
C PRO A 62 -2.19 -6.85 9.40
N SER A 63 -1.38 -5.90 9.85
CA SER A 63 -0.26 -5.35 9.08
C SER A 63 1.03 -6.07 9.45
N SER A 64 1.69 -6.67 8.46
CA SER A 64 3.01 -7.28 8.64
C SER A 64 4.07 -6.22 8.88
N SER A 65 5.15 -6.57 9.58
CA SER A 65 6.26 -5.64 9.76
C SER A 65 7.03 -5.42 8.46
N LEU A 66 7.67 -4.26 8.34
CA LEU A 66 8.56 -3.96 7.21
C LEU A 66 9.63 -5.05 7.01
N THR A 67 10.17 -5.57 8.11
CA THR A 67 11.24 -6.58 8.08
C THR A 67 10.74 -7.92 7.55
N GLU A 68 9.52 -8.33 7.90
CA GLU A 68 8.91 -9.57 7.40
C GLU A 68 8.66 -9.47 5.89
N ILE A 69 8.11 -8.34 5.43
CA ILE A 69 7.89 -8.12 3.99
C ILE A 69 9.22 -8.06 3.23
N GLN A 70 10.24 -7.36 3.74
CA GLN A 70 11.55 -7.31 3.08
C GLN A 70 12.22 -8.68 2.97
N LYS A 71 12.03 -9.56 3.98
CA LYS A 71 12.53 -10.94 3.93
C LYS A 71 11.78 -11.77 2.89
N HIS A 72 10.47 -11.56 2.73
CA HIS A 72 9.65 -12.30 1.78
C HIS A 72 9.82 -11.83 0.33
N TYR A 73 10.10 -10.54 0.12
CA TYR A 73 10.29 -9.93 -1.20
C TYR A 73 11.73 -9.38 -1.38
N PRO A 74 12.74 -10.26 -1.43
CA PRO A 74 14.13 -9.84 -1.57
C PRO A 74 14.33 -9.09 -2.90
N GLY A 75 15.02 -7.94 -2.85
CA GLY A 75 15.33 -7.13 -4.04
C GLY A 75 14.17 -6.25 -4.54
N SER A 76 13.00 -6.31 -3.91
CA SER A 76 11.92 -5.35 -4.17
C SER A 76 12.05 -4.12 -3.30
N LEU A 77 11.53 -2.98 -3.78
CA LEU A 77 11.45 -1.77 -2.99
C LEU A 77 10.24 -1.87 -2.07
N VAL A 78 10.46 -1.98 -0.75
CA VAL A 78 9.38 -1.97 0.22
C VAL A 78 9.26 -0.58 0.84
N SER A 79 8.06 -0.02 0.85
CA SER A 79 7.77 1.30 1.43
C SER A 79 6.60 1.19 2.40
N LEU A 80 6.70 1.84 3.56
CA LEU A 80 5.55 2.03 4.44
C LEU A 80 4.65 3.13 3.87
N ILE A 81 3.35 2.83 3.75
CA ILE A 81 2.33 3.79 3.35
C ILE A 81 1.42 4.00 4.56
N SER A 82 1.27 5.25 4.98
CA SER A 82 0.40 5.62 6.09
C SER A 82 -0.81 6.40 5.59
N VAL A 83 -1.97 6.12 6.18
CA VAL A 83 -3.21 6.90 5.99
C VAL A 83 -3.81 7.23 7.34
N THR A 84 -4.59 8.32 7.39
CA THR A 84 -5.40 8.67 8.55
C THR A 84 -6.86 8.42 8.22
N ARG A 85 -7.55 7.68 9.09
CA ARG A 85 -9.00 7.48 9.00
C ARG A 85 -9.71 8.10 10.19
N TYR A 86 -10.99 8.41 9.99
CA TYR A 86 -11.90 8.85 11.05
C TYR A 86 -12.73 7.65 11.45
N ASN A 87 -12.63 7.23 12.72
CA ASN A 87 -13.55 6.27 13.29
C ASN A 87 -14.65 7.06 14.02
N GLU A 88 -15.87 6.99 13.52
CA GLU A 88 -17.08 7.42 14.23
C GLU A 88 -17.45 6.26 15.17
N GLU A 89 -17.00 6.35 16.43
CA GLU A 89 -17.53 5.45 17.47
C GLU A 89 -18.99 5.84 17.69
N GLU A 90 -19.94 4.99 17.26
CA GLU A 90 -21.35 5.03 17.67
C GLU A 90 -21.54 4.53 19.11
#